data_AF-A0A918Q519-F1
#
_entry.id   AF-A0A918Q519-F1
#
_cell.length_a   1.000
_cell.length_b   1.000
_cell.length_c   1.000
_cell.angle_alpha   90.00
_cell.angle_beta   90.00
_cell.angle_gamma   90.00
#
_symmetry.space_group_name_H-M   'P 1'
#
loop_
_entity.id
_entity.type
_entity.pdbx_description
1 polymer ?
#
loop_
_entity_poly.entity_id
_entity_poly.type
_entity_poly.pdbx_seq_one_letter_code
_entity_poly.pdbx_strand_id
1 'polypeptide(L)'
;MAILWLISFFAGLTSITGRLGYMLFGIGKQPPTDPIELSHWRRKRRWLAISDLSALPAFATVSVAVTVYSNFPPVVSVLLTMIMGALGFGFLLNGLQFFIRRKLEMETTP
;
A
#
# COMPACT_ATOMS: atom_id res chain seq x y z
N MET A 1 -16.50 17.03 -10.73
CA MET A 1 -15.19 16.81 -10.08
C MET A 1 -15.29 16.05 -8.75
N ALA A 2 -16.11 16.47 -7.77
CA ALA A 2 -16.22 15.79 -6.47
C ALA A 2 -16.66 14.31 -6.52
N ILE A 3 -17.47 13.91 -7.50
CA ILE A 3 -17.90 12.51 -7.67
C ILE A 3 -16.73 11.59 -8.08
N LEU A 4 -15.83 12.07 -8.93
CA LEU A 4 -14.64 11.30 -9.33
C LEU A 4 -13.66 11.14 -8.16
N TRP A 5 -13.57 12.15 -7.29
CA TRP A 5 -12.84 12.06 -6.02
C TRP A 5 -13.40 10.94 -5.12
N LEU A 6 -14.72 10.90 -4.93
CA LEU A 6 -15.37 9.86 -4.15
C LEU A 6 -15.16 8.47 -4.76
N ILE A 7 -15.33 8.32 -6.07
CA ILE A 7 -15.17 7.03 -6.75
C ILE A 7 -13.72 6.52 -6.66
N SER A 8 -12.72 7.37 -6.91
CA SER A 8 -11.31 7.01 -6.73
C SER A 8 -11.01 6.58 -5.29
N PHE A 9 -11.56 7.31 -4.32
CA PHE A 9 -11.38 7.00 -2.90
C PHE A 9 -12.00 5.65 -2.54
N PHE A 10 -13.27 5.40 -2.92
CA PHE A 10 -13.95 4.13 -2.65
C PHE A 10 -13.33 2.94 -3.40
N ALA A 11 -12.85 3.15 -4.63
CA ALA A 11 -12.18 2.09 -5.39
C ALA A 11 -10.83 1.73 -4.75
N GLY A 12 -10.05 2.73 -4.32
CA GLY A 12 -8.82 2.52 -3.53
C GLY A 12 -9.12 1.79 -2.22
N LEU A 13 -10.15 2.24 -1.49
CA LEU A 13 -10.62 1.65 -0.25
C LEU A 13 -11.01 0.16 -0.43
N THR A 14 -11.67 -0.18 -1.53
CA THR A 14 -12.13 -1.56 -1.81
C THR A 14 -10.95 -2.49 -2.10
N SER A 15 -9.96 -2.06 -2.90
CA SER A 15 -8.77 -2.89 -3.16
C SER A 15 -7.94 -3.13 -1.90
N ILE A 16 -7.83 -2.12 -1.03
CA ILE A 16 -7.10 -2.24 0.23
C ILE A 16 -7.90 -3.00 1.27
N THR A 17 -9.22 -2.87 1.32
CA THR A 17 -10.05 -3.72 2.20
C THR A 17 -9.93 -5.18 1.80
N GLY A 18 -9.86 -5.49 0.50
CA GLY A 18 -9.58 -6.83 0.00
C GLY A 18 -8.20 -7.33 0.42
N ARG A 19 -7.17 -6.49 0.39
CA ARG A 19 -5.80 -6.84 0.79
C ARG A 19 -5.59 -6.91 2.30
N LEU A 20 -6.19 -6.00 3.06
CA LEU A 20 -6.25 -6.04 4.53
C LEU A 20 -7.04 -7.25 4.98
N GLY A 21 -8.18 -7.53 4.34
CA GLY A 21 -8.95 -8.75 4.54
C GLY A 21 -8.09 -9.99 4.26
N TYR A 22 -7.34 -9.98 3.17
CA TYR A 22 -6.37 -11.03 2.88
C TYR A 22 -5.26 -11.09 3.94
N MET A 23 -4.61 -10.01 4.36
CA MET A 23 -3.54 -10.07 5.38
C MET A 23 -4.03 -10.41 6.79
N LEU A 24 -5.26 -10.01 7.14
CA LEU A 24 -5.88 -10.24 8.44
C LEU A 24 -6.47 -11.65 8.53
N PHE A 25 -7.13 -12.12 7.47
CA PHE A 25 -7.89 -13.39 7.45
C PHE A 25 -7.27 -14.48 6.53
N GLY A 26 -6.25 -14.17 5.73
CA GLY A 26 -5.59 -15.08 4.78
C GLY A 26 -4.05 -15.11 4.91
N ILE A 27 -3.49 -16.32 4.92
CA ILE A 27 -2.07 -16.64 4.61
C ILE A 27 -1.04 -15.68 5.21
N GLY A 28 -1.18 -15.35 6.49
CA GLY A 28 -0.04 -14.85 7.25
C GLY A 28 0.66 -16.00 7.94
N LYS A 29 2.00 -15.98 7.98
CA LYS A 29 2.82 -16.91 8.80
C LYS A 29 2.12 -17.13 10.14
N GLN A 30 1.97 -18.41 10.53
CA GLN A 30 1.38 -18.81 11.80
C GLN A 30 1.92 -17.92 12.93
N PRO A 31 1.07 -17.47 13.86
CA PRO A 31 1.53 -16.64 14.96
C PRO A 31 2.67 -17.37 15.71
N PRO A 32 3.78 -16.67 16.04
CA PRO A 32 4.86 -17.28 16.80
C PRO A 32 4.35 -17.84 18.12
N THR A 33 4.85 -19.01 18.53
CA THR A 33 4.47 -19.65 19.80
C THR A 33 5.09 -18.96 21.00
N ASP A 34 6.21 -18.27 20.82
CA ASP A 34 6.88 -17.50 21.87
C ASP A 34 6.08 -16.23 22.20
N PRO A 35 5.71 -15.99 23.48
CA PRO A 35 4.93 -14.83 23.89
C PRO A 35 5.58 -13.48 23.55
N ILE A 36 6.91 -13.39 23.53
CA ILE A 36 7.62 -12.15 23.23
C ILE A 36 7.52 -11.84 21.74
N GLU A 37 7.82 -12.81 20.88
CA GLU A 37 7.73 -12.64 19.44
C GLU A 37 6.29 -12.38 18.97
N LEU A 38 5.30 -12.95 19.66
CA LEU A 38 3.88 -12.73 19.39
C LEU A 38 3.50 -11.25 19.59
N SER A 39 4.04 -10.60 20.62
CA SER A 39 3.81 -9.16 20.87
C SER A 39 4.36 -8.29 19.73
N HIS A 40 5.58 -8.60 19.25
CA HIS A 40 6.21 -7.91 18.13
C HIS A 40 5.46 -8.14 16.82
N TRP A 41 5.01 -9.38 16.57
CA TRP A 41 4.23 -9.75 15.40
C TRP A 41 2.90 -8.99 15.34
N ARG A 42 2.17 -8.90 16.47
CA ARG A 42 0.91 -8.14 16.55
C ARG A 42 1.13 -6.66 16.31
N ARG A 43 2.17 -6.09 16.94
CA ARG A 43 2.54 -4.68 16.77
C ARG A 43 2.87 -4.40 15.30
N LYS A 44 3.71 -5.22 14.68
CA LYS A 44 4.09 -5.08 13.26
C LYS A 44 2.88 -5.11 12.33
N ARG A 45 1.94 -6.04 12.51
CA ARG A 45 0.70 -6.10 11.71
C ARG A 45 -0.17 -4.86 11.88
N ARG A 46 -0.32 -4.37 13.12
CA ARG A 46 -1.12 -3.18 13.40
C ARG A 46 -0.52 -1.94 12.72
N TRP A 47 0.80 -1.77 12.79
CA TRP A 47 1.49 -0.68 12.10
C TRP A 47 1.39 -0.81 10.57
N LEU A 48 1.54 -2.02 10.02
CA LEU A 48 1.34 -2.26 8.58
C LEU A 48 -0.07 -1.84 8.12
N ALA A 49 -1.10 -2.21 8.88
CA ALA A 49 -2.47 -1.85 8.54
C ALA A 49 -2.73 -0.34 8.59
N ILE A 50 -2.20 0.34 9.61
CA ILE A 50 -2.31 1.80 9.73
C ILE A 50 -1.57 2.48 8.58
N SER A 51 -0.36 2.01 8.25
CA SER A 51 0.45 2.56 7.16
C SER A 51 -0.24 2.38 5.80
N ASP A 52 -0.78 1.20 5.49
CA ASP A 52 -1.54 0.97 4.24
C ASP A 52 -2.77 1.89 4.16
N LEU A 53 -3.48 2.09 5.28
CA LEU A 53 -4.66 2.96 5.30
C LEU A 53 -4.29 4.43 5.12
N SER A 54 -3.18 4.87 5.71
CA SER A 54 -2.65 6.24 5.54
C SER A 54 -2.08 6.52 4.15
N ALA A 55 -1.74 5.50 3.37
CA ALA A 55 -1.21 5.66 2.03
C ALA A 55 -2.31 5.93 0.98
N LEU A 56 -3.57 5.60 1.28
CA LEU A 56 -4.70 5.80 0.37
C LEU A 56 -4.90 7.26 -0.08
N PRO A 57 -4.96 8.25 0.84
CA PRO A 57 -5.11 9.64 0.44
C PRO A 57 -3.89 10.13 -0.36
N ALA A 58 -2.68 9.62 -0.04
CA ALA A 58 -1.47 9.97 -0.76
C ALA A 58 -1.51 9.46 -2.21
N PHE A 59 -1.89 8.20 -2.43
CA PHE A 59 -2.01 7.62 -3.78
C PHE A 59 -3.07 8.32 -4.62
N ALA A 60 -4.22 8.66 -4.01
CA ALA A 60 -5.25 9.45 -4.69
C ALA A 60 -4.73 10.84 -5.09
N THR A 61 -4.03 11.51 -4.18
CA THR A 61 -3.49 12.86 -4.43
C THR A 61 -2.44 12.86 -5.53
N VAL A 62 -1.49 11.90 -5.51
CA VAL A 62 -0.46 11.76 -6.55
C VAL A 62 -1.09 11.46 -7.91
N SER A 63 -2.05 10.52 -7.96
CA SER A 63 -2.74 10.16 -9.21
C SER A 63 -3.46 11.34 -9.83
N VAL A 64 -4.14 12.14 -9.01
CA VAL A 64 -4.81 13.37 -9.47
C VAL A 64 -3.79 14.40 -9.93
N ALA A 65 -2.72 14.65 -9.16
CA ALA A 65 -1.68 15.59 -9.53
C ALA A 65 -1.08 15.26 -10.90
N VAL A 66 -0.74 13.98 -11.14
CA VAL A 66 -0.26 13.51 -12.44
C VAL A 66 -1.25 13.83 -13.55
N THR A 67 -2.54 13.52 -13.37
CA THR A 67 -3.54 13.80 -14.41
C THR A 67 -3.74 15.29 -14.67
N VAL A 68 -3.65 16.13 -13.64
CA VAL A 68 -3.79 17.59 -13.78
C VAL A 68 -2.60 18.17 -14.55
N TYR A 69 -1.38 17.79 -14.20
CA TYR A 69 -0.18 18.29 -14.89
C TYR A 69 -0.04 17.77 -16.32
N SER A 70 -0.50 16.55 -16.58
CA SER A 70 -0.44 15.95 -17.92
C SER A 70 -1.69 16.21 -18.78
N ASN A 71 -2.67 16.99 -18.31
CA ASN A 71 -3.96 17.23 -18.98
C ASN A 71 -4.70 15.94 -19.40
N PHE A 72 -4.59 14.88 -18.60
CA PHE A 72 -5.28 13.62 -18.89
C PHE A 72 -6.76 13.68 -18.47
N PRO A 73 -7.62 12.86 -19.10
CA PRO A 73 -9.00 12.75 -18.69
C PRO A 73 -9.08 12.24 -17.24
N PRO A 74 -10.03 12.75 -16.43
CA PRO A 74 -10.10 12.44 -14.99
C PRO A 74 -10.23 10.95 -14.67
N VAL A 75 -10.77 10.16 -15.59
CA VAL A 75 -10.86 8.69 -15.49
C VAL A 75 -9.49 8.06 -15.26
N VAL A 76 -8.42 8.62 -15.82
CA VAL A 76 -7.04 8.12 -15.64
C VAL A 76 -6.59 8.23 -14.18
N SER A 77 -7.04 9.25 -13.45
CA SER A 77 -6.70 9.41 -12.04
C SER A 77 -7.32 8.33 -11.17
N VAL A 78 -8.54 7.91 -11.51
CA VAL A 78 -9.26 6.80 -10.86
C VAL A 78 -8.49 5.51 -11.09
N LEU A 79 -8.13 5.22 -12.34
CA LEU A 79 -7.39 4.01 -12.71
C LEU A 79 -6.01 3.96 -12.04
N LEU A 80 -5.27 5.06 -12.04
CA LEU A 80 -3.98 5.15 -11.35
C LEU A 80 -4.11 4.93 -9.85
N THR A 81 -5.14 5.53 -9.21
CA THR A 81 -5.41 5.33 -7.78
C THR A 81 -5.74 3.87 -7.48
N MET A 82 -6.54 3.22 -8.33
CA MET A 82 -6.86 1.80 -8.20
C MET A 82 -5.62 0.91 -8.33
N ILE A 83 -4.76 1.19 -9.31
CA ILE A 83 -3.50 0.44 -9.53
C ILE A 83 -2.56 0.62 -8.33
N MET A 84 -2.37 1.86 -7.86
CA MET A 84 -1.53 2.14 -6.69
C MET A 84 -2.10 1.52 -5.40
N GLY A 85 -3.42 1.59 -5.22
CA GLY A 85 -4.12 0.95 -4.10
C GLY A 85 -3.99 -0.57 -4.11
N ALA A 86 -4.16 -1.21 -5.28
CA ALA A 86 -4.02 -2.66 -5.44
C ALA A 86 -2.58 -3.13 -5.17
N LEU A 87 -1.59 -2.37 -5.65
CA LEU A 87 -0.17 -2.64 -5.38
C LEU A 87 0.18 -2.47 -3.90
N GLY A 88 -0.50 -1.59 -3.16
CA GLY A 88 -0.39 -1.43 -1.71
C GLY A 88 0.95 -0.82 -1.26
N PHE A 89 0.93 -0.14 -0.11
CA PHE A 89 2.13 0.53 0.41
C PHE A 89 3.18 -0.47 0.87
N GLY A 90 2.79 -1.63 1.39
CA GLY A 90 3.72 -2.70 1.76
C GLY A 90 4.58 -3.22 0.59
N PHE A 91 4.05 -3.27 -0.64
CA PHE A 91 4.85 -3.64 -1.82
C PHE A 91 5.80 -2.52 -2.21
N LEU A 92 5.34 -1.28 -2.12
CA LEU A 92 6.14 -0.08 -2.41
C LEU A 92 7.32 0.03 -1.44
N LEU A 93 7.12 -0.25 -0.15
CA LEU A 93 8.21 -0.31 0.83
C LEU A 93 9.22 -1.43 0.53
N ASN A 94 8.75 -2.63 0.15
CA ASN A 94 9.66 -3.71 -0.24
C ASN A 94 10.46 -3.37 -1.51
N GLY A 95 9.81 -2.77 -2.51
CA GLY A 95 10.46 -2.31 -3.73
C GLY A 95 11.47 -1.19 -3.47
N LEU A 96 11.11 -0.22 -2.61
CA LEU A 96 12.00 0.85 -2.19
C LEU A 96 13.19 0.30 -1.40
N GLN A 97 12.97 -0.66 -0.50
CA GLN A 97 14.04 -1.32 0.24
C GLN A 97 14.97 -2.09 -0.69
N PHE A 98 14.43 -2.79 -1.71
CA PHE A 98 15.23 -3.45 -2.73
C PHE A 98 16.07 -2.46 -3.54
N PHE A 99 15.47 -1.34 -3.95
CA PHE A 99 16.16 -0.30 -4.73
C PHE A 99 17.26 0.39 -3.91
N ILE A 100 16.97 0.71 -2.65
CA ILE A 100 17.95 1.29 -1.71
C ILE A 100 19.08 0.30 -1.44
N ARG A 101 18.78 -0.99 -1.17
CA ARG A 101 19.80 -2.02 -0.97
C ARG A 101 20.69 -2.22 -2.20
N ARG A 102 20.08 -2.23 -3.39
CA ARG A 102 20.80 -2.30 -4.67
C ARG A 102 21.69 -1.08 -4.89
N LYS A 103 21.23 0.12 -4.52
CA LYS A 103 22.00 1.36 -4.66
C LYS A 103 23.11 1.50 -3.60
N LEU A 104 22.93 0.89 -2.44
CA LEU A 104 23.91 0.88 -1.35
C LEU A 104 24.92 -0.27 -1.45
N GLU A 105 24.87 -1.09 -2.50
CA GLU A 105 25.74 -2.27 -2.68
C GLU A 105 25.87 -3.11 -1.40
N MET A 106 24.80 -3.19 -0.60
CA MET A 106 24.77 -4.12 0.52
C MET A 106 24.46 -5.50 -0.03
N GLU A 107 25.50 -6.07 -0.64
CA GLU A 107 25.66 -7.47 -0.97
C GLU A 107 25.53 -8.25 0.34
N THR A 108 24.37 -8.84 0.58
CA THR A 108 24.29 -9.90 1.58
C THR A 108 24.98 -11.10 0.96
N THR A 109 26.26 -11.28 1.30
CA THR A 109 26.86 -12.61 1.32
C THR A 109 25.94 -13.55 2.12
N PRO A 110 25.76 -14.80 1.64
CA PRO A 110 24.82 -15.76 2.20
C PRO A 110 25.11 -16.13 3.66
#